data_AF-A0A5J4TM94-F1
#
_entry.id   AF-A0A5J4TM94-F1
#
_cell.length_a   1.000
_cell.length_b   1.000
_cell.length_c   1.000
_cell.angle_alpha   90.00
_cell.angle_beta   90.00
_cell.angle_gamma   90.00
#
_symmetry.space_group_name_H-M   'P 1'
#
loop_
_entity.id
_entity.type
_entity.pdbx_description
1 polymer ?
#
loop_
_entity_poly.entity_id
_entity_poly.type
_entity_poly.pdbx_seq_one_letter_code
_entity_poly.pdbx_strand_id
1 'polypeptide(L)'
;MRKIKEEGEGKSPEERLKIIEQGGLKEICKVIHEQLEGELNQNKQYIIQLGCEAASIILKENDDSFPFAIEEGGIIDEIIYLLIKLPIENIKDIHIDPLANIINILTFKQKRVLQQIGIMKPLKKLLSSENENILNWTSQSIYKICYAVGYLEGGGKPNPLREKMERDGTVEQLFGIIQGDKYKDKYIRGFAACSVGVLYKSAAIPTQFYPAVILIKEQALGADPTLSQQSIKALEFVTEFN
;
A
#
# COMPACT_ATOMS: atom_id res chain seq x y z
N MET A 1 19.38 -15.15 -4.90
CA MET A 1 18.99 -13.77 -4.51
C MET A 1 20.03 -12.73 -4.88
N ARG A 2 21.26 -12.78 -4.33
CA ARG A 2 22.33 -11.80 -4.70
C ARG A 2 22.58 -11.71 -6.21
N LYS A 3 22.64 -12.86 -6.89
CA LYS A 3 22.76 -12.92 -8.35
C LYS A 3 21.64 -12.18 -9.08
N ILE A 4 20.36 -12.45 -8.77
CA ILE A 4 19.21 -11.77 -9.39
C ILE A 4 19.26 -10.26 -9.11
N LYS A 5 19.63 -9.87 -7.88
CA LYS A 5 19.86 -8.47 -7.53
C LYS A 5 20.92 -7.85 -8.45
N GLU A 6 22.11 -8.44 -8.54
CA GLU A 6 23.22 -7.95 -9.36
C GLU A 6 22.86 -7.89 -10.86
N GLU A 7 22.08 -8.84 -11.35
CA GLU A 7 21.60 -8.87 -12.73
C GLU A 7 20.60 -7.74 -13.03
N GLY A 8 19.80 -7.33 -12.04
CA GLY A 8 18.81 -6.25 -12.19
C GLY A 8 19.32 -4.85 -11.80
N GLU A 9 20.38 -4.75 -11.00
CA GLU A 9 20.86 -3.48 -10.48
C GLU A 9 21.46 -2.60 -11.59
N GLY A 10 21.04 -1.33 -11.65
CA GLY A 10 21.45 -0.39 -12.69
C GLY A 10 20.88 -0.67 -14.09
N LYS A 11 19.98 -1.65 -14.23
CA LYS A 11 19.35 -2.02 -15.51
C LYS A 11 18.08 -1.23 -15.81
N SER A 12 17.75 -1.10 -17.09
CA SER A 12 16.50 -0.48 -17.52
C SER A 12 15.28 -1.33 -17.10
N PRO A 13 14.05 -0.77 -17.08
CA PRO A 13 12.83 -1.55 -16.89
C PRO A 13 12.71 -2.74 -17.87
N GLU A 14 13.05 -2.54 -19.13
CA GLU A 14 12.97 -3.58 -20.18
C GLU A 14 14.01 -4.69 -19.99
N GLU A 15 15.23 -4.34 -19.56
CA GLU A 15 16.25 -5.34 -19.21
C GLU A 15 15.83 -6.15 -17.98
N ARG A 16 15.23 -5.52 -16.98
CA ARG A 16 14.70 -6.20 -15.79
C ARG A 16 13.49 -7.07 -16.11
N LEU A 17 12.65 -6.66 -17.06
CA LEU A 17 11.54 -7.48 -17.56
C LEU A 17 12.04 -8.81 -18.13
N LYS A 18 13.17 -8.83 -18.85
CA LYS A 18 13.77 -10.09 -19.35
C LYS A 18 14.15 -11.04 -18.22
N ILE A 19 14.64 -10.53 -17.09
CA ILE A 19 14.94 -11.34 -15.89
C ILE A 19 13.65 -11.94 -15.33
N ILE A 20 12.57 -11.17 -15.32
CA ILE A 20 11.24 -11.63 -14.89
C ILE A 20 10.73 -12.73 -15.82
N GLU A 21 10.78 -12.53 -17.13
CA GLU A 21 10.37 -13.50 -18.16
C GLU A 21 11.17 -14.81 -18.08
N GLN A 22 12.44 -14.73 -17.65
CA GLN A 22 13.31 -15.89 -17.41
C GLN A 22 13.03 -16.60 -16.07
N GLY A 23 12.02 -16.16 -15.31
CA GLY A 23 11.60 -16.80 -14.06
C GLY A 23 12.20 -16.19 -12.79
N GLY A 24 12.81 -15.00 -12.86
CA GLY A 24 13.45 -14.35 -11.71
C GLY A 24 12.50 -14.16 -10.52
N LEU A 25 11.25 -13.72 -10.76
CA LEU A 25 10.25 -13.60 -9.70
C LEU A 25 9.89 -14.97 -9.10
N LYS A 26 9.79 -16.02 -9.91
CA LYS A 26 9.45 -17.39 -9.44
C LYS A 26 10.53 -17.95 -8.53
N GLU A 27 11.81 -17.71 -8.85
CA GLU A 27 12.93 -18.08 -7.98
C GLU A 27 12.88 -17.32 -6.65
N ILE A 28 12.60 -16.01 -6.69
CA ILE A 28 12.46 -15.19 -5.48
C ILE A 28 11.31 -15.70 -4.60
N CYS A 29 10.13 -15.94 -5.18
CA CYS A 29 8.96 -16.46 -4.45
C CYS A 29 9.31 -17.76 -3.72
N LYS A 30 9.91 -18.72 -4.45
CA LYS A 30 10.31 -20.00 -3.87
C LYS A 30 11.23 -19.82 -2.66
N VAL A 31 12.23 -18.94 -2.77
CA VAL A 31 13.18 -18.70 -1.68
C VAL A 31 12.49 -18.07 -0.48
N ILE A 32 11.65 -17.04 -0.67
CA ILE A 32 10.92 -16.40 0.43
C ILE A 32 10.01 -17.43 1.13
N HIS A 33 9.27 -18.21 0.34
CA HIS A 33 8.34 -19.23 0.82
C HIS A 33 9.05 -20.27 1.70
N GLU A 34 10.13 -20.87 1.20
CA GLU A 34 10.93 -21.86 1.93
C GLU A 34 11.48 -21.31 3.24
N GLN A 35 11.88 -20.03 3.27
CA GLN A 35 12.41 -19.41 4.48
C GLN A 35 11.32 -19.03 5.49
N LEU A 36 10.09 -18.80 5.02
CA LEU A 36 8.97 -18.54 5.90
C LEU A 36 8.50 -19.81 6.61
N GLU A 37 8.74 -21.00 6.08
CA GLU A 37 8.33 -22.25 6.71
C GLU A 37 9.06 -22.54 8.02
N GLY A 38 8.32 -23.05 9.02
CA GLY A 38 8.83 -23.33 10.37
C GLY A 38 9.19 -22.09 11.19
N GLU A 39 10.05 -22.27 12.20
CA GLU A 39 10.50 -21.18 13.07
C GLU A 39 11.48 -20.23 12.34
N LEU A 40 11.27 -18.92 12.51
CA LEU A 40 12.09 -17.86 11.92
C LEU A 40 13.30 -17.56 12.80
N ASN A 41 14.48 -17.92 12.30
CA ASN A 41 15.77 -17.49 12.88
C ASN A 41 16.37 -16.32 12.10
N GLN A 42 17.47 -15.75 12.62
CA GLN A 42 18.13 -14.60 12.00
C GLN A 42 18.58 -14.86 10.55
N ASN A 43 19.05 -16.08 10.25
CA ASN A 43 19.50 -16.43 8.91
C ASN A 43 18.34 -16.46 7.91
N LYS A 44 17.22 -17.07 8.28
CA LYS A 44 15.98 -17.07 7.47
C LYS A 44 15.49 -15.65 7.22
N GLN A 45 15.44 -14.80 8.25
CA GLN A 45 15.06 -13.40 8.10
C GLN A 45 15.98 -12.63 7.15
N TYR A 46 17.30 -12.88 7.22
CA TYR A 46 18.25 -12.26 6.31
C TYR A 46 18.02 -12.68 4.85
N ILE A 47 17.78 -13.97 4.60
CA ILE A 47 17.49 -14.48 3.25
C ILE A 47 16.17 -13.91 2.71
N ILE A 48 15.14 -13.79 3.56
CA ILE A 48 13.87 -13.13 3.20
C ILE A 48 14.13 -11.68 2.78
N GLN A 49 14.91 -10.93 3.55
CA GLN A 49 15.26 -9.54 3.22
C GLN A 49 15.98 -9.45 1.86
N LEU A 50 16.91 -10.36 1.55
CA LEU A 50 17.56 -10.43 0.24
C LEU A 50 16.57 -10.76 -0.89
N GLY A 51 15.57 -11.60 -0.61
CA GLY A 51 14.49 -11.91 -1.56
C GLY A 51 13.63 -10.67 -1.86
N CYS A 52 13.19 -9.96 -0.82
CA CYS A 52 12.44 -8.72 -0.98
C CYS A 52 13.27 -7.63 -1.68
N GLU A 53 14.55 -7.50 -1.37
CA GLU A 53 15.45 -6.56 -2.05
C GLU A 53 15.56 -6.88 -3.55
N ALA A 54 15.79 -8.14 -3.91
CA ALA A 54 15.87 -8.55 -5.31
C ALA A 54 14.55 -8.32 -6.05
N ALA A 55 13.40 -8.63 -5.43
CA ALA A 55 12.09 -8.34 -5.99
C ALA A 55 11.88 -6.84 -6.20
N SER A 56 12.21 -6.02 -5.20
CA SER A 56 12.13 -4.56 -5.27
C SER A 56 12.90 -4.02 -6.48
N ILE A 57 14.13 -4.49 -6.69
CA ILE A 57 14.99 -4.08 -7.81
C ILE A 57 14.37 -4.42 -9.16
N ILE A 58 13.92 -5.65 -9.38
CA ILE A 58 13.42 -6.06 -10.70
C ILE A 58 12.02 -5.50 -11.02
N LEU A 59 11.22 -5.17 -10.00
CA LEU A 59 9.89 -4.57 -10.13
C LEU A 59 9.88 -3.03 -10.23
N LYS A 60 10.97 -2.35 -9.81
CA LYS A 60 11.01 -0.89 -9.73
C LYS A 60 10.74 -0.23 -11.08
N GLU A 61 9.76 0.67 -11.14
CA GLU A 61 9.43 1.46 -12.35
C GLU A 61 9.22 0.57 -13.59
N ASN A 62 8.64 -0.62 -13.42
CA ASN A 62 8.41 -1.60 -14.47
C ASN A 62 6.93 -2.00 -14.48
N ASP A 63 6.08 -1.25 -15.18
CA ASP A 63 4.64 -1.46 -15.25
C ASP A 63 4.26 -2.75 -16.01
N ASP A 64 5.08 -3.13 -17.00
CA ASP A 64 4.98 -4.39 -17.72
C ASP A 64 5.23 -5.63 -16.84
N SER A 65 5.81 -5.45 -15.65
CA SER A 65 5.98 -6.54 -14.68
C SER A 65 4.68 -6.98 -13.99
N PHE A 66 3.62 -6.15 -14.03
CA PHE A 66 2.42 -6.38 -13.24
C PHE A 66 1.76 -7.76 -13.49
N PRO A 67 1.57 -8.23 -14.73
CA PRO A 67 0.96 -9.54 -14.99
C PRO A 67 1.73 -10.70 -14.34
N PHE A 68 3.06 -10.61 -14.30
CA PHE A 68 3.92 -11.60 -13.66
C PHE A 68 3.88 -11.51 -12.13
N ALA A 69 3.76 -10.28 -11.61
CA ALA A 69 3.76 -10.05 -10.17
C ALA A 69 2.49 -10.60 -9.48
N ILE A 70 1.36 -10.57 -10.18
CA ILE A 70 0.05 -11.01 -9.68
C ILE A 70 -0.36 -12.43 -10.12
N GLU A 71 0.56 -13.22 -10.70
CA GLU A 71 0.29 -14.65 -10.93
C GLU A 71 -0.12 -15.31 -9.61
N GLU A 72 -0.96 -16.36 -9.68
CA GLU A 72 -1.33 -17.14 -8.49
C GLU A 72 -0.07 -17.76 -7.86
N GLY A 73 0.16 -17.49 -6.57
CA GLY A 73 1.42 -17.86 -5.89
C GLY A 73 2.63 -17.02 -6.33
N GLY A 74 2.37 -15.91 -7.02
CA GLY A 74 3.37 -14.94 -7.46
C GLY A 74 3.88 -14.07 -6.30
N ILE A 75 4.73 -13.10 -6.66
CA ILE A 75 5.44 -12.29 -5.65
C ILE A 75 4.48 -11.48 -4.78
N ILE A 76 3.33 -11.06 -5.31
CA ILE A 76 2.36 -10.29 -4.53
C ILE A 76 1.72 -11.15 -3.45
N ASP A 77 1.33 -12.38 -3.77
CA ASP A 77 0.78 -13.33 -2.79
C ASP A 77 1.82 -13.64 -1.71
N GLU A 78 3.07 -13.85 -2.12
CA GLU A 78 4.17 -14.18 -1.22
C GLU A 78 4.49 -13.02 -0.26
N ILE A 79 4.53 -11.78 -0.75
CA ILE A 79 4.74 -10.60 0.12
C ILE A 79 3.52 -10.35 1.02
N ILE A 80 2.28 -10.57 0.55
CA ILE A 80 1.08 -10.51 1.41
C ILE A 80 1.19 -11.53 2.55
N TYR A 81 1.56 -12.78 2.23
CA TYR A 81 1.75 -13.83 3.22
C TYR A 81 2.85 -13.47 4.22
N LEU A 82 4.01 -12.99 3.75
CA LEU A 82 5.12 -12.50 4.57
C LEU A 82 4.65 -11.45 5.59
N LEU A 83 3.97 -10.39 5.13
CA LEU A 83 3.53 -9.29 5.97
C LEU A 83 2.45 -9.72 6.98
N ILE A 84 1.61 -10.70 6.63
CA ILE A 84 0.67 -11.30 7.57
C ILE A 84 1.41 -12.14 8.63
N LYS A 85 2.41 -12.91 8.23
CA LYS A 85 3.12 -13.88 9.10
C LYS A 85 4.09 -13.23 10.09
N LEU A 86 4.85 -12.22 9.67
CA LEU A 86 5.84 -11.58 10.54
C LEU A 86 5.18 -10.77 11.68
N PRO A 87 5.67 -10.81 12.93
CA PRO A 87 5.29 -9.83 13.94
C PRO A 87 5.51 -8.39 13.43
N ILE A 88 4.63 -7.46 13.80
CA ILE A 88 4.65 -6.09 13.25
C ILE A 88 5.99 -5.39 13.54
N GLU A 89 6.60 -5.69 14.68
CA GLU A 89 7.89 -5.18 15.15
C GLU A 89 9.07 -5.70 14.30
N ASN A 90 8.88 -6.83 13.61
CA ASN A 90 9.88 -7.43 12.73
C ASN A 90 9.70 -7.02 11.26
N ILE A 91 8.65 -6.27 10.93
CA ILE A 91 8.45 -5.74 9.58
C ILE A 91 9.35 -4.51 9.41
N LYS A 92 10.11 -4.50 8.32
CA LYS A 92 11.06 -3.45 7.94
C LYS A 92 10.70 -2.92 6.56
N ASP A 93 11.22 -1.74 6.23
CA ASP A 93 11.01 -1.08 4.93
C ASP A 93 11.32 -2.03 3.76
N ILE A 94 12.39 -2.82 3.86
CA ILE A 94 12.76 -3.78 2.82
C ILE A 94 11.70 -4.84 2.53
N HIS A 95 10.85 -5.20 3.49
CA HIS A 95 9.77 -6.18 3.27
C HIS A 95 8.59 -5.57 2.49
N ILE A 96 8.40 -4.24 2.56
CA ILE A 96 7.30 -3.53 1.87
C ILE A 96 7.74 -2.99 0.51
N ASP A 97 9.04 -2.80 0.27
CA ASP A 97 9.58 -2.20 -0.96
C ASP A 97 9.05 -2.83 -2.27
N PRO A 98 8.94 -4.16 -2.43
CA PRO A 98 8.36 -4.75 -3.65
C PRO A 98 6.94 -4.28 -3.92
N LEU A 99 6.10 -4.23 -2.88
CA LEU A 99 4.73 -3.73 -2.98
C LEU A 99 4.70 -2.23 -3.24
N ALA A 100 5.61 -1.48 -2.62
CA ALA A 100 5.71 -0.04 -2.79
C ALA A 100 5.99 0.36 -4.24
N ASN A 101 6.96 -0.31 -4.86
CA ASN A 101 7.33 -0.06 -6.24
C ASN A 101 6.19 -0.35 -7.20
N ILE A 102 5.42 -1.42 -6.95
CA ILE A 102 4.26 -1.78 -7.78
C ILE A 102 3.11 -0.78 -7.58
N ILE A 103 2.64 -0.57 -6.35
CA ILE A 103 1.42 0.24 -6.09
C ILE A 103 1.52 1.65 -6.68
N ASN A 104 2.73 2.23 -6.69
CA ASN A 104 2.96 3.58 -7.21
C ASN A 104 2.72 3.71 -8.71
N ILE A 105 2.98 2.66 -9.50
CA ILE A 105 2.88 2.70 -10.96
C ILE A 105 1.55 2.15 -11.50
N LEU A 106 0.76 1.45 -10.66
CA LEU A 106 -0.49 0.82 -11.12
C LEU A 106 -1.56 1.80 -11.63
N THR A 107 -2.27 1.40 -12.67
CA THR A 107 -3.55 2.00 -13.06
C THR A 107 -4.64 1.75 -12.00
N PHE A 108 -5.76 2.47 -12.08
CA PHE A 108 -6.89 2.23 -11.15
C PHE A 108 -7.45 0.80 -11.27
N LYS A 109 -7.52 0.25 -12.49
CA LYS A 109 -7.99 -1.13 -12.71
C LYS A 109 -7.06 -2.13 -12.02
N GLN A 110 -5.75 -1.97 -12.16
CA GLN A 110 -4.76 -2.84 -11.50
C GLN A 110 -4.79 -2.70 -9.97
N LYS A 111 -5.01 -1.48 -9.43
CA LYS A 111 -5.22 -1.28 -7.99
C LYS A 111 -6.48 -2.00 -7.47
N ARG A 112 -7.56 -2.06 -8.25
CA ARG A 112 -8.74 -2.87 -7.92
C ARG A 112 -8.42 -4.37 -7.90
N VAL A 113 -7.58 -4.85 -8.81
CA VAL A 113 -7.11 -6.25 -8.79
C VAL A 113 -6.30 -6.55 -7.52
N LEU A 114 -5.34 -5.69 -7.14
CA LEU A 114 -4.61 -5.86 -5.88
C LEU A 114 -5.56 -5.88 -4.66
N GLN A 115 -6.58 -5.02 -4.66
CA GLN A 115 -7.60 -5.04 -3.62
C GLN A 115 -8.32 -6.39 -3.54
N GLN A 116 -8.67 -6.99 -4.67
CA GLN A 116 -9.33 -8.29 -4.75
C GLN A 116 -8.44 -9.44 -4.29
N ILE A 117 -7.14 -9.38 -4.55
CA ILE A 117 -6.13 -10.35 -4.06
C ILE A 117 -5.97 -10.29 -2.53
N GLY A 118 -6.43 -9.20 -1.89
CA GLY A 118 -6.52 -9.12 -0.43
C GLY A 118 -5.43 -8.27 0.23
N ILE A 119 -4.77 -7.38 -0.54
CA ILE A 119 -3.74 -6.46 -0.03
C ILE A 119 -4.19 -5.60 1.17
N MET A 120 -5.50 -5.37 1.32
CA MET A 120 -6.05 -4.60 2.45
C MET A 120 -5.77 -5.26 3.80
N LYS A 121 -5.65 -6.59 3.86
CA LYS A 121 -5.40 -7.33 5.11
C LYS A 121 -4.03 -7.00 5.73
N PRO A 122 -2.90 -7.12 5.02
CA PRO A 122 -1.62 -6.67 5.57
C PRO A 122 -1.56 -5.16 5.76
N LEU A 123 -2.14 -4.34 4.87
CA LEU A 123 -2.14 -2.88 5.04
C LEU A 123 -2.80 -2.44 6.35
N LYS A 124 -3.95 -3.04 6.71
CA LYS A 124 -4.59 -2.80 8.01
C LYS A 124 -3.67 -3.12 9.18
N LYS A 125 -2.98 -4.26 9.13
CA LYS A 125 -2.01 -4.62 10.18
C LYS A 125 -0.89 -3.59 10.29
N LEU A 126 -0.38 -3.10 9.16
CA LEU A 126 0.70 -2.11 9.11
C LEU A 126 0.30 -0.73 9.65
N LEU A 127 -1.00 -0.39 9.72
CA LEU A 127 -1.47 0.82 10.41
C LEU A 127 -1.14 0.85 11.91
N SER A 128 -0.80 -0.30 12.50
CA SER A 128 -0.36 -0.40 13.89
C SER A 128 1.17 -0.30 14.06
N SER A 129 1.93 -0.06 12.99
CA SER A 129 3.38 0.08 13.06
C SER A 129 3.79 1.35 13.81
N GLU A 130 4.82 1.24 14.64
CA GLU A 130 5.48 2.42 15.25
C GLU A 130 6.52 3.05 14.33
N ASN A 131 6.88 2.39 13.23
CA ASN A 131 7.81 2.91 12.25
C ASN A 131 7.08 3.88 11.31
N GLU A 132 7.41 5.17 11.39
CA GLU A 132 6.79 6.22 10.56
C GLU A 132 6.96 5.98 9.05
N ASN A 133 8.06 5.38 8.59
CA ASN A 133 8.25 5.09 7.16
C ASN A 133 7.22 4.07 6.67
N ILE A 134 7.05 2.97 7.43
CA ILE A 134 6.06 1.94 7.15
C ILE A 134 4.66 2.53 7.20
N LEU A 135 4.38 3.36 8.21
CA LEU A 135 3.07 3.94 8.40
C LEU A 135 2.72 4.97 7.32
N ASN A 136 3.69 5.78 6.88
CA ASN A 136 3.52 6.72 5.77
C ASN A 136 3.22 5.96 4.48
N TRP A 137 4.02 4.95 4.16
CA TRP A 137 3.79 4.09 3.00
C TRP A 137 2.41 3.41 3.03
N THR A 138 2.03 2.89 4.20
CA THR A 138 0.75 2.21 4.40
C THR A 138 -0.42 3.16 4.20
N SER A 139 -0.36 4.35 4.80
CA SER A 139 -1.40 5.38 4.69
C SER A 139 -1.59 5.84 3.24
N GLN A 140 -0.49 6.04 2.52
CA GLN A 140 -0.52 6.33 1.09
C GLN A 140 -1.14 5.21 0.26
N SER A 141 -0.79 3.97 0.55
CA SER A 141 -1.26 2.79 -0.20
C SER A 141 -2.75 2.57 0.00
N ILE A 142 -3.24 2.69 1.23
CA ILE A 142 -4.67 2.63 1.56
C ILE A 142 -5.43 3.72 0.81
N TYR A 143 -4.98 4.98 0.89
CA TYR A 143 -5.62 6.08 0.16
C TYR A 143 -5.68 5.80 -1.35
N LYS A 144 -4.56 5.40 -1.97
CA LYS A 144 -4.47 5.12 -3.40
C LYS A 144 -5.43 4.01 -3.84
N ILE A 145 -5.58 2.95 -3.03
CA ILE A 145 -6.50 1.84 -3.30
C ILE A 145 -7.96 2.29 -3.12
N CYS A 146 -8.28 2.94 -2.00
CA CYS A 146 -9.63 3.43 -1.70
C CYS A 146 -10.11 4.44 -2.76
N TYR A 147 -9.24 5.35 -3.18
CA TYR A 147 -9.54 6.31 -4.24
C TYR A 147 -9.76 5.60 -5.58
N ALA A 148 -8.87 4.70 -5.99
CA ALA A 148 -9.01 3.98 -7.26
C ALA A 148 -10.29 3.15 -7.32
N VAL A 149 -10.60 2.40 -6.26
CA VAL A 149 -11.81 1.59 -6.17
C VAL A 149 -13.06 2.46 -6.15
N GLY A 150 -13.08 3.52 -5.35
CA GLY A 150 -14.20 4.47 -5.31
C GLY A 150 -14.41 5.17 -6.65
N TYR A 151 -13.34 5.58 -7.33
CA TYR A 151 -13.40 6.21 -8.65
C TYR A 151 -14.05 5.28 -9.69
N LEU A 152 -13.63 4.01 -9.72
CA LEU A 152 -14.13 3.03 -10.69
C LEU A 152 -15.62 2.68 -10.54
N GLU A 153 -16.23 2.90 -9.37
CA GLU A 153 -17.68 2.70 -9.22
C GLU A 153 -18.52 3.76 -9.95
N GLY A 154 -17.94 4.90 -10.31
CA GLY A 154 -18.62 6.01 -10.98
C GLY A 154 -19.35 6.97 -10.02
N GLY A 155 -19.81 8.11 -10.55
CA GLY A 155 -20.44 9.17 -9.76
C GLY A 155 -21.73 8.72 -9.05
N GLY A 156 -21.99 9.29 -7.86
CA GLY A 156 -23.21 9.04 -7.09
C GLY A 156 -23.27 7.69 -6.36
N LYS A 157 -22.30 6.79 -6.58
CA LYS A 157 -22.22 5.50 -5.88
C LYS A 157 -21.24 5.55 -4.71
N PRO A 158 -21.58 4.90 -3.57
CA PRO A 158 -20.70 4.84 -2.42
C PRO A 158 -19.43 4.06 -2.70
N ASN A 159 -18.38 4.33 -1.92
CA ASN A 159 -17.15 3.54 -2.00
C ASN A 159 -17.43 2.10 -1.49
N PRO A 160 -17.18 1.06 -2.30
CA PRO A 160 -17.55 -0.31 -1.96
C PRO A 160 -16.68 -0.89 -0.83
N LEU A 161 -15.57 -0.22 -0.48
CA LEU A 161 -14.72 -0.62 0.64
C LEU A 161 -15.22 -0.12 1.99
N ARG A 162 -16.10 0.89 2.03
CA ARG A 162 -16.52 1.58 3.26
C ARG A 162 -17.05 0.62 4.31
N GLU A 163 -18.13 -0.10 4.02
CA GLU A 163 -18.79 -0.97 5.01
C GLU A 163 -17.88 -2.11 5.51
N LYS A 164 -16.93 -2.56 4.67
CA LYS A 164 -15.96 -3.57 5.08
C LYS A 164 -14.92 -2.98 6.04
N MET A 165 -14.39 -1.80 5.71
CA MET A 165 -13.36 -1.12 6.49
C MET A 165 -13.88 -0.51 7.79
N GLU A 166 -15.17 -0.16 7.86
CA GLU A 166 -15.85 0.19 9.12
C GLU A 166 -15.99 -1.07 9.99
N ARG A 167 -16.55 -2.16 9.44
CA ARG A 167 -16.77 -3.39 10.21
C ARG A 167 -15.49 -4.03 10.73
N ASP A 168 -14.39 -3.91 10.01
CA ASP A 168 -13.13 -4.49 10.44
C ASP A 168 -12.29 -3.55 11.33
N GLY A 169 -12.72 -2.30 11.58
CA GLY A 169 -12.00 -1.37 12.45
C GLY A 169 -10.92 -0.55 11.74
N THR A 170 -10.75 -0.68 10.42
CA THR A 170 -9.72 0.06 9.67
C THR A 170 -10.01 1.57 9.65
N VAL A 171 -11.28 1.97 9.55
CA VAL A 171 -11.67 3.40 9.58
C VAL A 171 -11.33 4.02 10.94
N GLU A 172 -11.57 3.30 12.02
CA GLU A 172 -11.26 3.72 13.39
C GLU A 172 -9.75 3.86 13.61
N GLN A 173 -8.94 2.95 13.05
CA GLN A 173 -7.48 3.06 13.08
C GLN A 173 -6.97 4.30 12.33
N LEU A 174 -7.48 4.53 11.12
CA LEU A 174 -7.16 5.74 10.35
C LEU A 174 -7.56 7.01 11.12
N PHE A 175 -8.72 6.99 11.77
CA PHE A 175 -9.15 8.12 12.57
C PHE A 175 -8.29 8.36 13.81
N GLY A 176 -7.86 7.30 14.50
CA GLY A 176 -6.90 7.40 15.60
C GLY A 176 -5.58 8.06 15.17
N ILE A 177 -5.09 7.76 13.96
CA ILE A 177 -3.91 8.41 13.37
C ILE A 177 -4.17 9.91 13.14
N ILE A 178 -5.35 10.30 12.66
CA ILE A 178 -5.71 11.70 12.40
C ILE A 178 -5.75 12.52 13.69
N GLN A 179 -6.32 11.96 14.75
CA GLN A 179 -6.46 12.62 16.06
C GLN A 179 -5.15 12.67 16.84
N GLY A 180 -4.29 11.68 16.65
CA GLY A 180 -3.01 11.60 17.35
C GLY A 180 -1.99 12.66 16.90
N ASP A 181 -1.10 13.00 17.83
CA ASP A 181 0.11 13.79 17.61
C ASP A 181 1.39 12.93 17.69
N LYS A 182 1.23 11.60 17.81
CA LYS A 182 2.32 10.63 17.95
C LYS A 182 3.36 10.73 16.82
N TYR A 183 2.90 10.99 15.60
CA TYR A 183 3.74 10.91 14.40
C TYR A 183 4.15 12.29 13.89
N LYS A 184 5.45 12.45 13.63
CA LYS A 184 6.04 13.71 13.14
C LYS A 184 5.81 13.91 11.65
N ASP A 185 5.82 12.82 10.88
CA ASP A 185 5.55 12.89 9.46
C ASP A 185 4.08 13.26 9.17
N LYS A 186 3.88 14.51 8.74
CA LYS A 186 2.56 15.06 8.37
C LYS A 186 1.87 14.28 7.24
N TYR A 187 2.62 13.57 6.39
CA TYR A 187 2.04 12.77 5.31
C TYR A 187 1.18 11.63 5.86
N ILE A 188 1.57 11.03 6.98
CA ILE A 188 0.80 9.97 7.64
C ILE A 188 -0.63 10.43 7.92
N ARG A 189 -0.77 11.56 8.62
CA ARG A 189 -2.08 12.13 8.98
C ARG A 189 -2.87 12.60 7.77
N GLY A 190 -2.20 13.21 6.79
CA GLY A 190 -2.85 13.67 5.57
C GLY A 190 -3.42 12.55 4.72
N PHE A 191 -2.66 11.49 4.48
CA PHE A 191 -3.15 10.34 3.72
C PHE A 191 -4.20 9.54 4.50
N ALA A 192 -4.10 9.46 5.83
CA ALA A 192 -5.17 8.89 6.65
C ALA A 192 -6.48 9.68 6.51
N ALA A 193 -6.42 11.02 6.59
CA ALA A 193 -7.58 11.87 6.38
C ALA A 193 -8.17 11.73 4.98
N CYS A 194 -7.34 11.79 3.94
CA CYS A 194 -7.77 11.57 2.56
C CYS A 194 -8.45 10.20 2.40
N SER A 195 -7.92 9.14 3.03
CA SER A 195 -8.52 7.80 3.02
C SER A 195 -9.94 7.80 3.60
N VAL A 196 -10.15 8.45 4.75
CA VAL A 196 -11.49 8.60 5.35
C VAL A 196 -12.41 9.39 4.42
N GLY A 197 -11.96 10.52 3.87
CA GLY A 197 -12.75 11.34 2.94
C GLY A 197 -13.24 10.55 1.72
N VAL A 198 -12.35 9.78 1.08
CA VAL A 198 -12.71 9.00 -0.12
C VAL A 198 -13.59 7.77 0.19
N LEU A 199 -13.57 7.26 1.43
CA LEU A 199 -14.45 6.14 1.83
C LEU A 199 -15.90 6.58 1.97
N TYR A 200 -16.14 7.82 2.38
CA TYR A 200 -17.49 8.40 2.48
C TYR A 200 -17.98 9.03 1.18
N LYS A 201 -17.39 8.65 0.04
CA LYS A 201 -17.88 9.03 -1.28
C LYS A 201 -19.40 8.86 -1.38
N SER A 202 -20.10 9.90 -1.82
CA SER A 202 -21.56 9.87 -2.03
C SER A 202 -22.35 9.40 -0.81
N ALA A 203 -21.84 9.69 0.39
CA ALA A 203 -22.49 9.40 1.65
C ALA A 203 -22.22 10.50 2.68
N ALA A 204 -23.12 10.64 3.65
CA ALA A 204 -22.88 11.52 4.78
C ALA A 204 -21.66 11.02 5.58
N ILE A 205 -20.73 11.93 5.87
CA ILE A 205 -19.62 11.68 6.79
C ILE A 205 -20.16 11.81 8.22
N PRO A 206 -20.01 10.80 9.09
CA PRO A 206 -20.31 10.91 10.51
C PRO A 206 -19.59 12.10 11.16
N THR A 207 -20.26 12.80 12.08
CA THR A 207 -19.74 13.99 12.77
C THR A 207 -18.38 13.76 13.45
N GLN A 208 -18.17 12.56 14.00
CA GLN A 208 -16.90 12.17 14.59
C GLN A 208 -15.72 12.26 13.62
N PHE A 209 -15.94 12.10 12.31
CA PHE A 209 -14.90 12.15 11.28
C PHE A 209 -14.71 13.54 10.65
N TYR A 210 -15.40 14.57 11.12
CA TYR A 210 -15.24 15.95 10.63
C TYR A 210 -13.79 16.49 10.71
N PRO A 211 -12.97 16.14 11.73
CA PRO A 211 -11.57 16.54 11.75
C PRO A 211 -10.77 16.07 10.52
N ALA A 212 -11.14 14.93 9.91
CA ALA A 212 -10.54 14.48 8.66
C ALA A 212 -10.84 15.47 7.53
N VAL A 213 -12.09 15.92 7.41
CA VAL A 213 -12.52 16.87 6.38
C VAL A 213 -11.84 18.23 6.55
N ILE A 214 -11.71 18.71 7.79
CA ILE A 214 -10.98 19.95 8.09
C ILE A 214 -9.52 19.82 7.63
N LEU A 215 -8.85 18.74 8.01
CA LEU A 215 -7.45 18.51 7.62
C LEU A 215 -7.28 18.42 6.10
N ILE A 216 -8.18 17.73 5.40
CA ILE A 216 -8.17 17.68 3.92
C ILE A 216 -8.29 19.10 3.34
N LYS A 217 -9.22 19.93 3.84
CA LYS A 217 -9.41 21.31 3.34
C LYS A 217 -8.17 22.17 3.58
N GLU A 218 -7.58 22.11 4.76
CA GLU A 218 -6.34 22.83 5.09
C GLU A 218 -5.19 22.39 4.17
N GLN A 219 -5.05 21.09 3.93
CA GLN A 219 -4.02 20.53 3.06
C GLN A 219 -4.21 20.92 1.60
N ALA A 220 -5.46 20.95 1.11
CA ALA A 220 -5.78 21.39 -0.25
C ALA A 220 -5.32 22.83 -0.52
N LEU A 221 -5.42 23.70 0.48
CA LEU A 221 -4.97 25.11 0.43
C LEU A 221 -3.49 25.30 0.79
N GLY A 222 -2.82 24.25 1.24
CA GLY A 222 -1.44 24.29 1.70
C GLY A 222 -0.40 24.36 0.56
N ALA A 223 0.82 24.74 0.92
CA ALA A 223 1.94 24.85 -0.02
C ALA A 223 2.60 23.50 -0.39
N ASP A 224 2.23 22.40 0.27
CA ASP A 224 2.75 21.08 -0.03
C ASP A 224 2.04 20.51 -1.27
N PRO A 225 2.71 20.42 -2.44
CA PRO A 225 2.03 20.07 -3.68
C PRO A 225 1.51 18.64 -3.68
N THR A 226 2.20 17.72 -2.98
CA THR A 226 1.77 16.33 -2.89
C THR A 226 0.51 16.23 -2.06
N LEU A 227 0.48 16.79 -0.84
CA LEU A 227 -0.72 16.74 0.00
C LEU A 227 -1.86 17.56 -0.59
N SER A 228 -1.59 18.74 -1.16
CA SER A 228 -2.60 19.58 -1.79
C SER A 228 -3.31 18.84 -2.93
N GLN A 229 -2.55 18.24 -3.86
CA GLN A 229 -3.14 17.51 -4.98
C GLN A 229 -4.01 16.33 -4.53
N GLN A 230 -3.56 15.55 -3.55
CA GLN A 230 -4.31 14.38 -3.07
C GLN A 230 -5.53 14.80 -2.24
N SER A 231 -5.44 15.91 -1.52
CA SER A 231 -6.55 16.46 -0.76
C SER A 231 -7.64 16.99 -1.68
N ILE A 232 -7.29 17.69 -2.76
CA ILE A 232 -8.24 18.13 -3.78
C ILE A 232 -9.02 16.95 -4.35
N LYS A 233 -8.33 15.86 -4.71
CA LYS A 233 -8.96 14.62 -5.19
C LYS A 233 -9.87 13.99 -4.14
N ALA A 234 -9.47 13.99 -2.87
CA ALA A 234 -10.31 13.50 -1.79
C ALA A 234 -11.59 14.34 -1.62
N LEU A 235 -11.49 15.67 -1.75
CA LEU A 235 -12.64 16.58 -1.67
C LEU A 235 -13.67 16.33 -2.78
N GLU A 236 -13.27 15.86 -3.97
CA GLU A 236 -14.22 15.45 -5.01
C GLU A 236 -15.21 14.38 -4.53
N PHE A 237 -14.82 13.58 -3.52
CA PHE A 237 -15.66 12.50 -2.98
C PHE A 237 -16.42 12.94 -1.73
N VAL A 238 -15.98 14.00 -1.08
CA VAL A 238 -16.68 14.59 0.06
C VAL A 238 -17.81 15.48 -0.47
N THR A 239 -19.05 15.03 -0.34
CA THR A 239 -20.19 15.91 -0.62
C THR A 239 -20.22 17.00 0.45
N GLU A 240 -20.30 18.27 0.03
CA GLU A 240 -20.35 19.39 0.97
C GLU A 240 -21.49 19.22 1.98
N PHE A 241 -21.21 19.65 3.21
CA PHE A 241 -22.16 19.74 4.30
C PHE A 241 -23.38 20.56 3.86
N ASN A 242 -24.56 19.95 3.84
CA ASN A 242 -25.82 20.71 3.93
C ASN A 242 -26.20 20.84 5.41
#